data_AF-A0A531B420-F1
#
_entry.id   AF-A0A531B420-F1
#
_cell.length_a   1.000
_cell.length_b   1.000
_cell.length_c   1.000
_cell.angle_alpha   90.00
_cell.angle_beta   90.00
_cell.angle_gamma   90.00
#
_symmetry.space_group_name_H-M   'P 1'
#
loop_
_entity.id
_entity.type
_entity.pdbx_description
1 polymer ?
#
loop_
_entity_poly.entity_id
_entity_poly.type
_entity_poly.pdbx_seq_one_letter_code
_entity_poly.pdbx_strand_id
1 'polypeptide(L)'
;SAYHRFENDLFAHLVHHFSRMAKTKVILLPRYSSQSESFRAAGGRNLIIPTEVLDGLNLIYYADLVISAGGSMNREAVVLGTPACTVFRGRMAGVDLKLIAEGALGRIDTMRDIERLAPAKKPRRAVPTVDSRATEQVLDAILGVT
;
A
#
# COMPACT_ATOMS: atom_id res chain seq x y z
N SER A 1 16.12 16.19 8.58
CA SER A 1 15.75 14.78 8.29
C SER A 1 15.58 14.58 6.79
N ALA A 2 16.55 13.93 6.14
CA ALA A 2 16.66 13.83 4.67
C ALA A 2 15.52 13.04 3.98
N TYR A 3 14.73 12.28 4.74
CA TYR A 3 13.58 11.54 4.23
C TYR A 3 12.37 12.44 3.87
N HIS A 4 12.24 13.62 4.48
CA HIS A 4 11.00 14.38 4.44
C HIS A 4 10.80 15.27 3.19
N ARG A 5 11.88 15.57 2.45
CA ARG A 5 11.84 16.60 1.39
C ARG A 5 11.52 16.05 0.00
N PHE A 6 11.95 14.82 -0.31
CA PHE A 6 11.72 14.21 -1.63
C PHE A 6 10.44 13.36 -1.70
N GLU A 7 10.00 12.77 -0.58
CA GLU A 7 8.72 12.04 -0.54
C GLU A 7 7.51 12.96 -0.71
N ASN A 8 7.63 14.24 -0.32
CA ASN A 8 6.50 15.15 -0.26
C ASN A 8 5.90 15.44 -1.64
N ASP A 9 6.74 15.69 -2.66
CA ASP A 9 6.24 16.12 -3.97
C ASP A 9 5.55 14.98 -4.73
N LEU A 10 6.16 13.78 -4.75
CA LEU A 10 5.59 12.65 -5.47
C LEU A 10 4.34 12.10 -4.78
N PHE A 11 4.37 12.00 -3.45
CA PHE A 11 3.22 11.53 -2.71
C PHE A 11 2.06 12.52 -2.79
N ALA A 12 2.33 13.82 -2.67
CA ALA A 12 1.30 14.84 -2.84
C ALA A 12 0.72 14.83 -4.25
N HIS A 13 1.56 14.69 -5.28
CA HIS A 13 1.09 14.55 -6.66
C HIS A 13 0.25 13.29 -6.86
N LEU A 14 0.63 12.18 -6.23
CA LEU A 14 -0.14 10.93 -6.26
C LEU A 14 -1.54 11.12 -5.68
N VAL A 15 -1.64 11.70 -4.48
CA VAL A 15 -2.93 11.99 -3.85
C VAL A 15 -3.75 12.93 -4.73
N HIS A 16 -3.13 13.99 -5.26
CA HIS A 16 -3.81 14.94 -6.14
C HIS A 16 -4.33 14.26 -7.41
N HIS A 17 -3.51 13.45 -8.08
CA HIS A 17 -3.86 12.72 -9.28
C HIS A 17 -5.11 11.85 -9.07
N PHE A 18 -5.09 10.98 -8.04
CA PHE A 18 -6.23 10.10 -7.75
C PHE A 18 -7.46 10.85 -7.22
N SER A 19 -7.29 11.97 -6.51
CA SER A 19 -8.40 12.80 -6.02
C SER A 19 -9.21 13.48 -7.13
N ARG A 20 -8.71 13.47 -8.36
CA ARG A 20 -9.40 14.02 -9.54
C ARG A 20 -10.11 12.97 -10.38
N MET A 21 -9.94 11.69 -10.05
CA MET A 21 -10.55 10.58 -10.77
C MET A 21 -11.98 10.31 -10.26
N ALA A 22 -12.98 10.65 -11.07
CA ALA A 22 -14.39 10.60 -10.66
C ALA A 22 -14.91 9.22 -10.21
N LYS A 23 -14.29 8.12 -10.69
CA LYS A 23 -14.69 6.73 -10.37
C LYS A 23 -13.78 6.05 -9.34
N THR A 24 -12.95 6.81 -8.64
CA THR A 24 -12.01 6.31 -7.62
C THR A 24 -12.40 6.85 -6.26
N LYS A 25 -12.30 6.03 -5.21
CA LYS A 25 -12.27 6.49 -3.81
C LYS A 25 -10.86 6.35 -3.28
N VAL A 26 -10.32 7.41 -2.69
CA VAL A 26 -8.96 7.42 -2.12
C VAL A 26 -9.09 7.40 -0.61
N ILE A 27 -8.62 6.33 0.03
CA ILE A 27 -8.47 6.30 1.49
C ILE A 27 -7.02 6.63 1.79
N LEU A 28 -6.80 7.82 2.34
CA LEU A 28 -5.47 8.30 2.70
C LEU A 28 -5.26 8.10 4.20
N LEU A 29 -4.20 7.37 4.54
CA LEU A 29 -3.76 7.09 5.91
C LEU A 29 -2.51 7.92 6.21
N PRO A 30 -2.65 9.18 6.65
CA PRO A 30 -1.51 10.04 6.96
C PRO A 30 -0.81 9.57 8.23
N ARG A 31 0.52 9.64 8.25
CA ARG A 31 1.32 9.29 9.43
C ARG A 31 1.25 10.37 10.52
N TYR A 32 1.03 11.62 10.12
CA TYR A 32 0.97 12.78 11.01
C TYR A 32 -0.29 13.60 10.77
N SER A 33 -0.86 14.16 11.84
CA SER A 33 -2.06 15.02 11.79
C SER A 33 -1.87 16.25 10.89
N SER A 34 -0.68 16.87 10.91
CA SER A 34 -0.35 18.03 10.08
C SER A 34 -0.42 17.77 8.57
N GLN A 35 -0.15 16.54 8.12
CA GLN A 35 -0.33 16.16 6.71
C GLN A 35 -1.82 16.07 6.35
N SER A 36 -2.66 15.69 7.31
CA SER A 36 -4.10 15.49 7.10
C SER A 36 -4.80 16.77 6.70
N GLU A 37 -4.50 17.89 7.35
CA GLU A 37 -5.15 19.18 7.09
C GLU A 37 -4.85 19.71 5.69
N SER A 38 -3.58 19.64 5.27
CA SER A 38 -3.15 20.03 3.92
C SER A 38 -3.89 19.23 2.84
N PHE A 39 -4.02 17.91 3.02
CA PHE A 39 -4.73 17.06 2.07
C PHE A 39 -6.25 17.21 2.12
N ARG A 40 -6.85 17.50 3.30
CA ARG A 40 -8.28 17.83 3.38
C ARG A 40 -8.61 19.11 2.62
N ALA A 41 -7.76 20.13 2.74
CA ALA A 41 -7.97 21.40 2.06
C ALA A 41 -7.77 21.30 0.54
N ALA A 42 -6.81 20.47 0.10
CA ALA A 42 -6.47 20.30 -1.32
C ALA A 42 -7.24 19.17 -2.05
N GLY A 43 -7.92 18.30 -1.30
CA GLY A 43 -8.51 17.07 -1.81
C GLY A 43 -9.89 17.24 -2.46
N GLY A 44 -10.24 16.30 -3.35
CA GLY A 44 -11.57 16.20 -3.94
C GLY A 44 -12.57 15.47 -3.04
N ARG A 45 -13.87 15.49 -3.42
CA ARG A 45 -14.97 14.80 -2.71
C ARG A 45 -14.78 13.29 -2.55
N ASN A 46 -13.83 12.70 -3.28
CA ASN A 46 -13.52 11.29 -3.27
C ASN A 46 -12.31 10.91 -2.38
N LEU A 47 -11.69 11.89 -1.71
CA LEU A 47 -10.62 11.68 -0.74
C LEU A 47 -11.22 11.51 0.67
N ILE A 48 -10.89 10.40 1.31
CA ILE A 48 -11.35 10.02 2.64
C ILE A 48 -10.11 9.92 3.53
N ILE A 49 -10.08 10.73 4.58
CA ILE A 49 -9.06 10.63 5.64
C ILE A 49 -9.79 10.21 6.92
N PRO A 50 -9.63 8.95 7.36
CA PRO A 50 -10.26 8.45 8.59
C PRO A 50 -9.89 9.29 9.80
N THR A 51 -10.83 9.43 10.74
CA THR A 51 -10.61 10.10 12.04
C THR A 51 -10.13 9.12 13.11
N GLU A 52 -10.23 7.82 12.84
CA GLU A 52 -9.92 6.74 13.75
C GLU A 52 -8.98 5.74 13.07
N VAL A 53 -8.32 4.92 13.88
CA VAL A 53 -7.49 3.82 13.39
C VAL A 53 -8.40 2.76 12.77
N LEU A 54 -8.10 2.39 11.54
CA LEU A 54 -8.78 1.33 10.81
C LEU A 54 -7.95 0.05 10.82
N ASP A 55 -8.62 -1.10 10.67
CA ASP A 55 -7.95 -2.37 10.43
C ASP A 55 -7.28 -2.35 9.05
N GLY A 56 -5.95 -2.36 9.05
CA GLY A 56 -5.13 -2.29 7.84
C GLY A 56 -5.33 -3.48 6.91
N LEU A 57 -5.44 -4.70 7.43
CA LEU A 57 -5.60 -5.91 6.60
C LEU A 57 -6.96 -5.91 5.91
N ASN A 58 -8.02 -5.51 6.62
CA ASN A 58 -9.34 -5.34 6.03
C ASN A 58 -9.34 -4.26 4.93
N LEU A 59 -8.69 -3.12 5.18
CA LEU A 59 -8.54 -2.08 4.15
C LEU A 59 -7.82 -2.60 2.90
N ILE A 60 -6.68 -3.27 3.08
CA ILE A 60 -5.91 -3.88 1.99
C ILE A 60 -6.75 -4.90 1.23
N TYR A 61 -7.50 -5.75 1.94
CA TYR A 61 -8.32 -6.79 1.34
C TYR A 61 -9.42 -6.20 0.44
N TYR A 62 -10.08 -5.12 0.86
CA TYR A 62 -11.13 -4.47 0.06
C TYR A 62 -10.61 -3.45 -0.96
N ALA A 63 -9.33 -3.08 -0.90
CA ALA A 63 -8.73 -2.17 -1.86
C ALA A 63 -8.54 -2.81 -3.25
N ASP A 64 -8.69 -1.97 -4.26
CA ASP A 64 -8.40 -2.29 -5.67
C ASP A 64 -6.90 -2.12 -5.98
N LEU A 65 -6.23 -1.23 -5.26
CA LEU A 65 -4.80 -0.91 -5.37
C LEU A 65 -4.32 -0.33 -4.04
N VAL A 66 -3.15 -0.77 -3.58
CA VAL A 66 -2.45 -0.20 -2.42
C VAL A 66 -1.20 0.52 -2.89
N ILE A 67 -1.01 1.75 -2.45
CA ILE A 67 0.22 2.51 -2.71
C ILE A 67 0.77 3.04 -1.39
N SER A 68 2.02 2.73 -1.07
CA SER A 68 2.67 3.22 0.14
C SER A 68 4.14 3.53 -0.07
N ALA A 69 4.76 4.26 0.87
CA ALA A 69 6.20 4.50 0.90
C ALA A 69 6.98 3.30 1.48
N GLY A 70 6.52 2.06 1.26
CA GLY A 70 7.18 0.84 1.70
C GLY A 70 6.68 0.32 3.06
N GLY A 71 7.42 -0.64 3.63
CA GLY A 71 7.08 -1.28 4.90
C GLY A 71 6.26 -2.56 4.74
N SER A 72 5.63 -3.01 5.84
CA SER A 72 4.89 -4.28 5.86
C SER A 72 3.63 -4.25 4.99
N MET A 73 2.95 -3.11 4.89
CA MET A 73 1.68 -2.96 4.19
C MET A 73 1.76 -3.35 2.69
N ASN A 74 2.88 -3.05 2.01
CA ASN A 74 3.07 -3.49 0.62
C ASN A 74 3.18 -5.01 0.53
N ARG A 75 3.86 -5.65 1.47
CA ARG A 75 4.03 -7.11 1.51
C ARG A 75 2.73 -7.81 1.88
N GLU A 76 2.01 -7.26 2.85
CA GLU A 76 0.67 -7.70 3.24
C GLU A 76 -0.30 -7.61 2.05
N ALA A 77 -0.25 -6.53 1.27
CA ALA A 77 -1.03 -6.38 0.05
C ALA A 77 -0.70 -7.45 -1.00
N VAL A 78 0.59 -7.69 -1.24
CA VAL A 78 1.03 -8.76 -2.15
C VAL A 78 0.53 -10.13 -1.67
N VAL A 79 0.66 -10.45 -0.39
CA VAL A 79 0.20 -11.72 0.21
C VAL A 79 -1.32 -11.88 0.08
N LEU A 80 -2.08 -10.81 0.34
CA LEU A 80 -3.53 -10.79 0.18
C LEU A 80 -3.99 -10.78 -1.30
N GLY A 81 -3.05 -10.71 -2.24
CA GLY A 81 -3.32 -10.64 -3.67
C GLY A 81 -3.92 -9.31 -4.13
N THR A 82 -3.75 -8.25 -3.33
CA THR A 82 -4.11 -6.88 -3.71
C THR A 82 -2.95 -6.27 -4.50
N PRO A 83 -3.19 -5.72 -5.71
CA PRO A 83 -2.17 -4.98 -6.43
C PRO A 83 -1.53 -3.93 -5.54
N ALA A 84 -0.19 -3.91 -5.51
CA ALA A 84 0.57 -3.03 -4.64
C ALA A 84 1.64 -2.28 -5.43
N CYS A 85 1.87 -1.02 -5.08
CA CYS A 85 2.96 -0.21 -5.62
C CYS A 85 3.70 0.52 -4.50
N THR A 86 5.00 0.67 -4.65
CA THR A 86 5.83 1.46 -3.73
C THR A 86 6.27 2.78 -4.34
N VAL A 87 6.15 3.85 -3.55
CA VAL A 87 6.80 5.15 -3.81
C VAL A 87 8.09 5.33 -2.99
N PHE A 88 8.51 4.30 -2.25
CA PHE A 88 9.69 4.37 -1.38
C PHE A 88 10.96 4.67 -2.17
N ARG A 89 11.75 5.63 -1.68
CA ARG A 89 13.02 6.07 -2.29
C ARG A 89 14.26 5.74 -1.47
N GLY A 90 14.08 5.16 -0.29
CA GLY A 90 15.20 4.71 0.53
C GLY A 90 15.83 3.41 0.01
N ARG A 91 16.75 2.87 0.81
CA ARG A 91 17.34 1.55 0.56
C ARG A 91 16.25 0.48 0.70
N MET A 92 15.89 -0.12 -0.43
CA MET A 92 14.85 -1.15 -0.51
C MET A 92 15.28 -2.41 0.28
N ALA A 93 14.33 -3.04 0.97
CA ALA A 93 14.58 -4.31 1.65
C ALA A 93 14.74 -5.45 0.62
N GLY A 94 15.51 -6.48 0.96
CA GLY A 94 15.73 -7.63 0.07
C GLY A 94 14.44 -8.31 -0.40
N VAL A 95 13.45 -8.42 0.49
CA VAL A 95 12.12 -8.95 0.16
C VAL A 95 11.42 -8.07 -0.87
N ASP A 96 11.41 -6.75 -0.70
CA ASP A 96 10.75 -5.84 -1.64
C ASP A 96 11.45 -5.85 -3.00
N LEU A 97 12.78 -5.95 -3.04
CA LEU A 97 13.54 -6.13 -4.28
C LEU A 97 13.13 -7.41 -5.02
N LYS A 98 12.99 -8.52 -4.29
CA LYS A 98 12.56 -9.80 -4.85
C LYS A 98 11.14 -9.72 -5.42
N LEU A 99 10.21 -9.14 -4.67
CA LEU A 99 8.82 -8.95 -5.12
C LEU A 99 8.71 -8.04 -6.35
N ILE A 100 9.55 -6.99 -6.43
CA ILE A 100 9.62 -6.13 -7.62
C ILE A 100 10.15 -6.91 -8.82
N ALA A 101 11.23 -7.69 -8.63
CA ALA A 101 11.81 -8.50 -9.70
C ALA A 101 10.84 -9.56 -10.25
N GLU A 102 9.95 -10.07 -9.39
CA GLU A 102 8.90 -11.02 -9.75
C GLU A 102 7.64 -10.36 -10.33
N GLY A 103 7.58 -9.02 -10.37
CA GLY A 103 6.41 -8.27 -10.83
C GLY A 103 5.24 -8.26 -9.85
N ALA A 104 5.41 -8.79 -8.63
CA ALA A 104 4.39 -8.84 -7.60
C ALA A 104 4.19 -7.47 -6.91
N LEU A 105 5.25 -6.64 -6.82
CA LEU A 105 5.21 -5.28 -6.29
C LEU A 105 5.62 -4.28 -7.37
N GLY A 106 4.74 -3.33 -7.71
CA GLY A 106 5.04 -2.25 -8.65
C GLY A 106 5.94 -1.17 -8.03
N ARG A 107 6.69 -0.45 -8.87
CA ARG A 107 7.50 0.70 -8.46
C ARG A 107 7.03 1.96 -9.17
N ILE A 108 6.83 3.03 -8.41
CA ILE A 108 6.46 4.35 -8.93
C ILE A 108 7.67 5.24 -8.70
N ASP A 109 8.42 5.57 -9.75
CA ASP A 109 9.66 6.34 -9.66
C ASP A 109 9.50 7.83 -9.99
N THR A 110 8.51 8.14 -10.82
CA THR A 110 8.33 9.44 -11.43
C THR A 110 6.85 9.84 -11.44
N MET A 111 6.58 11.14 -11.67
CA MET A 111 5.22 11.61 -11.91
C MET A 111 4.57 10.90 -13.10
N ARG A 112 5.36 10.61 -14.14
CA ARG A 112 4.89 9.90 -15.33
C ARG A 112 4.43 8.47 -15.01
N ASP A 113 5.04 7.82 -14.02
CA ASP A 113 4.58 6.49 -13.58
C ASP A 113 3.21 6.58 -12.93
N ILE A 114 2.94 7.66 -12.16
CA ILE A 114 1.62 7.92 -11.58
C ILE A 114 0.58 8.12 -12.69
N GLU A 115 0.88 8.94 -13.69
CA GLU A 115 -0.03 9.22 -14.82
C GLU A 115 -0.38 7.98 -15.64
N ARG A 116 0.47 6.95 -15.60
CA ARG A 116 0.26 5.66 -16.27
C ARG A 116 -0.55 4.67 -15.44
N LEU A 117 -0.76 4.94 -14.14
CA LEU A 117 -1.57 4.08 -13.30
C LEU A 117 -3.04 4.19 -13.72
N ALA A 118 -3.61 3.06 -14.11
CA ALA A 118 -5.03 2.92 -14.36
C ALA A 118 -5.60 1.94 -13.31
N PRO A 119 -6.10 2.43 -12.16
CA PRO A 119 -6.76 1.57 -11.19
C PRO A 119 -7.92 0.84 -11.83
N ALA A 120 -7.89 -0.48 -11.74
CA ALA A 120 -8.96 -1.35 -12.17
C ALA A 120 -9.54 -2.06 -10.96
N LYS A 121 -10.80 -2.49 -11.05
CA LYS A 121 -11.40 -3.30 -10.00
C LYS A 121 -10.61 -4.59 -9.83
N LYS A 122 -10.16 -4.87 -8.61
CA LYS A 122 -9.51 -6.14 -8.29
C LYS A 122 -10.56 -7.25 -8.42
N PRO A 123 -10.28 -8.36 -9.11
CA PRO A 123 -11.18 -9.51 -9.13
C PRO A 123 -11.43 -9.98 -7.69
N ARG A 124 -12.68 -10.28 -7.37
CA ARG A 124 -13.02 -10.82 -6.05
C ARG A 124 -12.33 -12.17 -5.88
N ARG A 125 -11.37 -12.21 -4.96
CA ARG A 125 -10.69 -13.45 -4.58
C ARG A 125 -11.37 -13.98 -3.33
N ALA A 126 -11.71 -15.27 -3.35
CA ALA A 126 -12.09 -15.96 -2.13
C ALA A 126 -10.95 -15.79 -1.12
N VAL A 127 -11.29 -15.48 0.14
CA VAL A 127 -10.30 -15.49 1.22
C VAL A 127 -9.73 -16.91 1.26
N PRO A 128 -8.42 -17.11 1.04
CA PRO A 128 -7.83 -18.42 1.19
C PRO A 128 -8.11 -18.91 2.61
N THR A 129 -8.63 -20.12 2.75
CA THR A 129 -8.62 -20.79 4.06
C THR A 129 -7.16 -20.92 4.47
N VAL A 130 -6.80 -20.37 5.63
CA VAL A 130 -5.43 -20.46 6.14
C VAL A 130 -5.12 -21.93 6.38
N ASP A 131 -4.18 -22.47 5.62
CA ASP A 131 -3.62 -23.80 5.88
C ASP A 131 -2.75 -23.71 7.14
N SER A 132 -3.10 -24.45 8.19
CA SER A 132 -2.40 -24.43 9.49
C SER A 132 -0.96 -24.94 9.40
N ARG A 133 -0.59 -25.54 8.27
CA ARG A 133 0.70 -26.20 8.04
C ARG A 133 1.92 -25.31 8.29
N ALA A 134 1.85 -24.02 7.94
CA ALA A 134 2.95 -23.10 8.23
C ALA A 134 3.04 -22.77 9.73
N THR A 135 1.90 -22.65 10.41
CA THR A 135 1.83 -22.48 11.87
C THR A 135 2.32 -23.73 12.60
N GLU A 136 1.95 -24.91 12.12
CA GLU A 136 2.39 -26.21 12.63
C GLU A 136 3.90 -26.38 12.47
N GLN A 137 4.47 -26.10 11.30
CA GLN A 137 5.93 -26.17 11.10
C GLN A 137 6.72 -25.22 12.01
N VAL A 138 6.19 -24.02 12.25
CA VAL A 138 6.79 -23.09 13.21
C VAL A 138 6.65 -23.62 14.63
N LEU A 139 5.50 -24.21 14.98
CA LEU A 139 5.28 -24.85 16.28
C LEU A 139 6.25 -26.01 16.50
N ASP A 140 6.39 -26.92 15.53
CA ASP A 140 7.26 -28.09 15.60
C ASP A 140 8.73 -27.67 15.77
N ALA A 141 9.16 -26.63 15.03
CA ALA A 141 10.50 -26.06 15.16
C ALA A 141 10.73 -25.40 16.53
N ILE A 142 9.71 -24.76 17.12
CA ILE A 142 9.79 -24.17 18.47
C ILE A 142 9.79 -25.26 19.53
N LEU A 143 8.99 -26.31 19.36
CA LEU A 143 8.81 -27.40 20.31
C LEU A 143 9.93 -28.45 20.23
N GLY A 144 10.84 -28.33 19.26
CA GLY A 144 12.00 -29.22 19.11
C GLY A 144 11.61 -30.67 18.77
N VAL A 145 10.41 -30.90 18.26
CA VAL A 145 9.94 -32.23 17.87
C VAL A 145 10.43 -32.49 16.45
N THR A 146 11.66 -33.01 16.33
CA THR A 146 12.18 -33.69 15.13
C THR A 146 12.29 -35.17 15.39
#